data_AF-A0A2G4IKB0-F1
#
_entry.id   AF-A0A2G4IKB0-F1
#
_cell.length_a   1.000
_cell.length_b   1.000
_cell.length_c   1.000
_cell.angle_alpha   90.00
_cell.angle_beta   90.00
_cell.angle_gamma   90.00
#
_symmetry.space_group_name_H-M   'P 1'
#
loop_
_entity.id
_entity.type
_entity.pdbx_description
1 polymer ?
#
loop_
_entity_poly.entity_id
_entity_poly.type
_entity_poly.pdbx_seq_one_letter_code
_entity_poly.pdbx_strand_id
1 'polypeptide(L)'
;FFTNASPATNTIETEITGAGSLTMQGTGTLTLSSGLNSYTGNTSVETGILSIKSAYLSDASALYIATGAVMNLNFGGAADTIAALYFNNVLQAAGTWGHTSSGASNINDTFFSGSGMVQVATVPEPSTFVMLLLGSLTFWFMRRQRVAVV
;
A
#
# COMPACT_ATOMS: atom_id res chain seq x y z
N PHE A 1 -1.66 -17.64 -4.26
CA PHE A 1 -0.57 -16.81 -4.81
C PHE A 1 -0.73 -16.83 -6.32
N PHE A 2 -0.75 -15.67 -6.97
CA PHE A 2 -0.90 -15.53 -8.42
C PHE A 2 0.26 -14.71 -8.98
N THR A 3 0.91 -15.20 -10.02
CA THR A 3 1.99 -14.51 -10.75
C THR A 3 1.65 -14.36 -12.21
N ASN A 4 1.73 -13.15 -12.75
CA ASN A 4 1.71 -12.93 -14.19
C ASN A 4 3.09 -12.50 -14.69
N ALA A 5 3.72 -13.33 -15.51
CA ALA A 5 5.04 -13.06 -16.12
C ALA A 5 4.95 -12.82 -17.64
N SER A 6 3.75 -12.58 -18.17
CA SER A 6 3.52 -12.48 -19.62
C SER A 6 3.97 -11.11 -20.19
N PRO A 7 4.64 -11.08 -21.35
CA PRO A 7 4.95 -9.84 -22.06
C PRO A 7 3.75 -9.29 -22.85
N ALA A 8 2.66 -10.06 -22.95
CA ALA A 8 1.46 -9.67 -23.69
C ALA A 8 0.44 -8.96 -22.80
N THR A 9 -0.55 -8.34 -23.43
CA THR A 9 -1.74 -7.85 -22.74
C THR A 9 -2.67 -9.03 -22.42
N ASN A 10 -2.97 -9.22 -21.14
CA ASN A 10 -3.88 -10.24 -20.66
C ASN A 10 -5.02 -9.59 -19.87
N THR A 11 -6.20 -10.21 -19.95
CA THR A 11 -7.36 -9.81 -19.16
C THR A 11 -7.83 -11.01 -18.36
N ILE A 12 -8.01 -10.82 -17.05
CA ILE A 12 -8.68 -11.79 -16.18
C ILE A 12 -10.08 -11.25 -15.93
N GLU A 13 -11.08 -11.99 -16.37
CA GLU A 13 -12.49 -11.64 -16.25
C GLU A 13 -13.13 -12.26 -15.00
N THR A 14 -12.55 -13.35 -14.49
CA THR A 14 -13.01 -14.04 -13.29
C THR A 14 -12.52 -13.35 -12.02
N GLU A 15 -13.27 -13.55 -10.93
CA GLU A 15 -12.85 -13.09 -9.60
C GLU A 15 -11.60 -13.85 -9.11
N ILE A 16 -10.69 -13.11 -8.52
CA ILE A 16 -9.56 -13.63 -7.75
C ILE A 16 -9.92 -13.52 -6.26
N THR A 17 -9.87 -14.65 -5.56
CA THR A 17 -10.30 -14.75 -4.16
C THR A 17 -9.23 -15.42 -3.29
N GLY A 18 -9.37 -15.28 -1.96
CA GLY A 18 -8.54 -15.97 -0.96
C GLY A 18 -7.35 -15.14 -0.44
N ALA A 19 -6.58 -15.70 0.49
CA ALA A 19 -5.52 -14.97 1.19
C ALA A 19 -4.20 -14.77 0.41
N GLY A 20 -4.19 -15.15 -0.87
CA GLY A 20 -2.97 -15.09 -1.69
C GLY A 20 -2.61 -13.68 -2.11
N SER A 21 -1.31 -13.44 -2.32
CA SER A 21 -0.81 -12.24 -2.99
C SER A 21 -0.85 -12.35 -4.52
N LEU A 22 -0.83 -11.18 -5.14
CA LEU A 22 -0.72 -10.96 -6.58
C LEU A 22 0.66 -10.38 -6.90
N THR A 23 1.34 -10.95 -7.89
CA THR A 23 2.65 -10.46 -8.35
C THR A 23 2.66 -10.33 -9.88
N MET A 24 2.95 -9.14 -10.37
CA MET A 24 3.10 -8.82 -11.79
C MET A 24 4.60 -8.70 -12.13
N GLN A 25 5.09 -9.63 -12.92
CA GLN A 25 6.49 -9.75 -13.38
C GLN A 25 6.63 -9.66 -14.90
N GLY A 26 5.51 -9.63 -15.63
CA GLY A 26 5.48 -9.51 -17.07
C GLY A 26 5.61 -8.06 -17.52
N THR A 27 6.30 -7.83 -18.64
CA THR A 27 6.43 -6.48 -19.22
C THR A 27 5.15 -5.98 -19.90
N GLY A 28 4.16 -6.86 -20.08
CA GLY A 28 2.87 -6.54 -20.68
C GLY A 28 1.91 -5.84 -19.74
N THR A 29 0.63 -5.81 -20.13
CA THR A 29 -0.45 -5.27 -19.30
C THR A 29 -1.32 -6.41 -18.77
N LEU A 30 -1.55 -6.48 -17.47
CA LEU A 30 -2.57 -7.34 -16.88
C LEU A 30 -3.77 -6.49 -16.46
N THR A 31 -4.94 -6.75 -17.04
CA THR A 31 -6.19 -6.10 -16.64
C THR A 31 -7.04 -7.06 -15.83
N LEU A 32 -7.34 -6.69 -14.58
CA LEU A 32 -8.30 -7.36 -13.73
C LEU A 32 -9.66 -6.71 -13.95
N SER A 33 -10.46 -7.30 -14.84
CA SER A 33 -11.73 -6.72 -15.28
C SER A 33 -12.88 -6.98 -14.31
N SER A 34 -12.79 -8.01 -13.47
CA SER A 34 -13.76 -8.21 -12.39
C SER A 34 -13.65 -7.07 -11.37
N GLY A 35 -14.79 -6.46 -11.05
CA GLY A 35 -14.89 -5.47 -9.96
C GLY A 35 -15.03 -6.09 -8.57
N LEU A 36 -15.07 -7.43 -8.47
CA LEU A 36 -15.39 -8.18 -7.24
C LEU A 36 -14.23 -9.05 -6.75
N ASN A 37 -12.99 -8.74 -7.14
CA ASN A 37 -11.83 -9.43 -6.58
C ASN A 37 -11.82 -9.26 -5.06
N SER A 38 -11.52 -10.32 -4.32
CA SER A 38 -11.56 -10.36 -2.86
C SER A 38 -10.33 -11.04 -2.28
N TYR A 39 -9.22 -11.01 -3.02
CA TYR A 39 -7.95 -11.47 -2.47
C TYR A 39 -7.44 -10.48 -1.43
N THR A 40 -6.88 -11.01 -0.35
CA THR A 40 -6.47 -10.16 0.79
C THR A 40 -4.96 -9.98 0.93
N GLY A 41 -4.18 -10.71 0.13
CA GLY A 41 -2.73 -10.59 0.13
C GLY A 41 -2.21 -9.34 -0.58
N ASN A 42 -0.91 -9.09 -0.42
CA ASN A 42 -0.24 -7.94 -1.02
C ASN A 42 -0.28 -7.98 -2.56
N THR A 43 -0.18 -6.79 -3.16
CA THR A 43 0.00 -6.63 -4.59
C THR A 43 1.39 -6.10 -4.89
N SER A 44 2.15 -6.81 -5.71
CA SER A 44 3.47 -6.40 -6.17
C SER A 44 3.47 -6.21 -7.68
N VAL A 45 3.81 -5.02 -8.15
CA VAL A 45 3.99 -4.71 -9.57
C VAL A 45 5.48 -4.49 -9.82
N GLU A 46 6.16 -5.56 -10.22
CA GLU A 46 7.61 -5.58 -10.40
C GLU A 46 8.01 -5.07 -11.78
N THR A 47 7.16 -5.29 -12.80
CA THR A 47 7.33 -4.75 -14.16
C THR A 47 5.96 -4.56 -14.83
N GLY A 48 5.95 -3.87 -15.98
CA GLY A 48 4.76 -3.76 -16.83
C GLY A 48 3.64 -2.93 -16.22
N ILE A 49 2.39 -3.23 -16.58
CA ILE A 49 1.22 -2.48 -16.15
C ILE A 49 0.20 -3.42 -15.50
N LEU A 50 -0.16 -3.17 -14.25
CA LEU A 50 -1.33 -3.77 -13.61
C LEU A 50 -2.50 -2.78 -13.68
N SER A 51 -3.61 -3.16 -14.30
CA SER A 51 -4.82 -2.34 -14.36
C SER A 51 -5.95 -2.98 -13.56
N ILE A 52 -6.50 -2.20 -12.63
CA ILE A 52 -7.68 -2.58 -11.85
C ILE A 52 -8.84 -1.63 -12.17
N LYS A 53 -10.07 -2.15 -12.20
CA LYS A 53 -11.28 -1.37 -12.57
C LYS A 53 -12.19 -1.04 -11.40
N SER A 54 -11.80 -1.38 -10.17
CA SER A 54 -12.56 -1.09 -8.96
C SER A 54 -11.61 -1.05 -7.76
N ALA A 55 -12.03 -0.38 -6.70
CA ALA A 55 -11.34 -0.32 -5.42
C ALA A 55 -11.63 -1.60 -4.61
N TYR A 56 -10.73 -2.57 -4.66
CA TYR A 56 -10.90 -3.86 -4.00
C TYR A 56 -9.63 -4.36 -3.30
N LEU A 57 -8.54 -3.58 -3.33
CA LEU A 57 -7.35 -3.95 -2.60
C LEU A 57 -7.69 -4.00 -1.11
N SER A 58 -7.18 -5.00 -0.42
CA SER A 58 -7.47 -5.16 1.00
C SER A 58 -6.86 -4.02 1.80
N ASP A 59 -7.64 -3.45 2.72
CA ASP A 59 -7.19 -2.42 3.68
C ASP A 59 -5.97 -2.86 4.50
N ALA A 60 -5.78 -4.18 4.68
CA ALA A 60 -4.64 -4.75 5.38
C ALA A 60 -3.43 -5.06 4.47
N SER A 61 -3.59 -4.90 3.16
CA SER A 61 -2.56 -5.24 2.17
C SER A 61 -1.63 -4.06 1.88
N ALA A 62 -0.41 -4.40 1.46
CA ALA A 62 0.54 -3.44 0.94
C ALA A 62 0.58 -3.49 -0.60
N LEU A 63 0.78 -2.32 -1.21
CA LEU A 63 1.04 -2.16 -2.64
C LEU A 63 2.51 -1.83 -2.86
N TYR A 64 3.19 -2.63 -3.66
CA TYR A 64 4.57 -2.43 -4.08
C TYR A 64 4.61 -2.13 -5.57
N ILE A 65 5.27 -1.05 -5.97
CA ILE A 65 5.47 -0.70 -7.37
C ILE A 65 6.96 -0.46 -7.59
N ALA A 66 7.58 -1.29 -8.42
CA ALA A 66 8.99 -1.19 -8.76
C ALA A 66 9.23 -0.20 -9.91
N THR A 67 10.48 0.26 -10.05
CA THR A 67 10.87 1.18 -11.12
C THR A 67 10.56 0.58 -12.49
N GLY A 68 9.89 1.36 -13.36
CA GLY A 68 9.48 0.90 -14.70
C GLY A 68 8.16 0.11 -14.72
N ALA A 69 7.51 -0.06 -13.57
CA ALA A 69 6.17 -0.62 -13.47
C ALA A 69 5.13 0.47 -13.22
N VAL A 70 3.88 0.23 -13.66
CA VAL A 70 2.76 1.16 -13.50
C VAL A 70 1.54 0.46 -12.92
N MET A 71 0.96 1.08 -11.90
CA MET A 71 -0.38 0.75 -11.41
C MET A 71 -1.41 1.65 -12.10
N ASN A 72 -2.23 1.07 -12.97
CA ASN A 72 -3.33 1.77 -13.63
C ASN A 72 -4.62 1.63 -12.81
N LEU A 73 -4.95 2.68 -12.06
CA LEU A 73 -6.17 2.80 -11.28
C LEU A 73 -7.30 3.27 -12.21
N ASN A 74 -7.89 2.34 -12.96
CA ASN A 74 -8.89 2.62 -13.99
C ASN A 74 -10.32 2.58 -13.42
N PHE A 75 -10.53 3.36 -12.36
CA PHE A 75 -11.83 3.57 -11.73
C PHE A 75 -11.96 5.03 -11.27
N GLY A 76 -13.16 5.43 -10.89
CA GLY A 76 -13.43 6.74 -10.29
C GLY A 76 -14.12 6.60 -8.94
N GLY A 77 -14.42 7.73 -8.30
CA GLY A 77 -15.09 7.76 -7.00
C GLY A 77 -14.10 7.81 -5.83
N ALA A 78 -14.44 7.13 -4.73
CA ALA A 78 -13.62 7.09 -3.52
C ALA A 78 -12.28 6.36 -3.77
N ALA A 79 -11.26 6.76 -3.03
CA ALA A 79 -9.96 6.11 -3.05
C ALA A 79 -10.03 4.69 -2.45
N ASP A 80 -9.24 3.77 -2.99
CA ASP A 80 -9.08 2.41 -2.46
C ASP A 80 -8.14 2.40 -1.25
N THR A 81 -8.52 1.79 -0.13
CA THR A 81 -7.72 1.88 1.09
C THR A 81 -6.69 0.75 1.15
N ILE A 82 -5.45 1.09 1.48
CA ILE A 82 -4.34 0.14 1.65
C ILE A 82 -3.55 0.45 2.91
N ALA A 83 -2.91 -0.57 3.49
CA ALA A 83 -2.12 -0.42 4.71
C ALA A 83 -0.80 0.33 4.45
N ALA A 84 -0.18 0.08 3.30
CA ALA A 84 1.11 0.66 2.97
C ALA A 84 1.34 0.73 1.46
N LEU A 85 2.11 1.73 1.04
CA LEU A 85 2.56 1.91 -0.34
C LEU A 85 4.08 1.98 -0.37
N TYR A 86 4.69 1.24 -1.30
CA TYR A 86 6.13 1.24 -1.51
C TYR A 86 6.44 1.54 -2.97
N PHE A 87 7.35 2.48 -3.21
CA PHE A 87 7.98 2.70 -4.51
C PHE A 87 9.41 2.21 -4.45
N ASN A 88 9.75 1.23 -5.29
CA ASN A 88 11.09 0.64 -5.31
C ASN A 88 11.57 0.23 -3.90
N ASN A 89 10.68 -0.40 -3.13
CA ASN A 89 10.87 -0.80 -1.72
C ASN A 89 11.04 0.35 -0.71
N VAL A 90 10.82 1.60 -1.10
CA VAL A 90 10.81 2.76 -0.20
C VAL A 90 9.37 3.04 0.24
N LEU A 91 9.13 3.00 1.56
CA LEU A 91 7.83 3.29 2.16
C LEU A 91 7.40 4.73 1.88
N GLN A 92 6.13 4.91 1.50
CA GLN A 92 5.52 6.21 1.25
C GLN A 92 4.67 6.67 2.44
N ALA A 93 4.52 8.00 2.56
CA ALA A 93 3.71 8.60 3.61
C ALA A 93 2.21 8.31 3.41
N ALA A 94 1.46 8.37 4.51
CA ALA A 94 0.00 8.29 4.49
C ALA A 94 -0.62 9.45 3.67
N GLY A 95 -1.76 9.19 3.04
CA GLY A 95 -2.46 10.15 2.18
C GLY A 95 -3.03 9.50 0.93
N THR A 96 -3.71 10.30 0.10
CA THR A 96 -4.16 9.86 -1.22
C THR A 96 -3.02 9.94 -2.22
N TRP A 97 -2.85 8.87 -3.01
CA TRP A 97 -1.87 8.74 -4.07
C TRP A 97 -2.54 8.37 -5.38
N GLY A 98 -2.05 8.93 -6.49
CA GLY A 98 -2.56 8.63 -7.82
C GLY A 98 -1.85 9.41 -8.92
N HIS A 99 -2.39 9.30 -10.13
CA HIS A 99 -1.94 10.05 -11.32
C HIS A 99 -2.51 11.49 -11.30
N THR A 100 -1.94 12.43 -12.05
CA THR A 100 -2.38 13.84 -12.14
C THR A 100 -3.88 13.98 -12.39
N SER A 101 -4.47 13.06 -13.17
CA SER A 101 -5.91 13.04 -13.49
C SER A 101 -6.82 12.56 -12.35
N SER A 102 -6.27 12.14 -11.21
CA SER A 102 -7.03 11.52 -10.10
C SER A 102 -7.52 12.50 -9.03
N GLY A 103 -6.88 13.66 -8.91
CA GLY A 103 -7.12 14.60 -7.81
C GLY A 103 -6.50 14.17 -6.46
N ALA A 104 -5.63 13.17 -6.44
CA ALA A 104 -4.88 12.79 -5.25
C ALA A 104 -3.99 13.94 -4.73
N SER A 105 -3.74 13.97 -3.42
CA SER A 105 -2.84 14.95 -2.81
C SER A 105 -1.38 14.68 -3.21
N ASN A 106 -1.02 13.40 -3.33
CA ASN A 106 0.30 12.98 -3.75
C ASN A 106 0.23 12.42 -5.18
N ILE A 107 0.75 13.19 -6.14
CA ILE A 107 0.75 12.83 -7.55
C ILE A 107 2.05 12.12 -7.91
N ASN A 108 1.95 10.97 -8.58
CA ASN A 108 3.10 10.28 -9.15
C ASN A 108 2.75 9.59 -10.47
N ASP A 109 2.95 10.30 -11.57
CA ASP A 109 2.63 9.80 -12.93
C ASP A 109 3.62 8.74 -13.44
N THR A 110 4.74 8.54 -12.72
CA THR A 110 5.69 7.46 -13.04
C THR A 110 5.18 6.10 -12.58
N PHE A 111 4.56 6.04 -11.40
CA PHE A 111 4.06 4.79 -10.81
C PHE A 111 2.55 4.61 -10.98
N PHE A 112 1.80 5.67 -11.26
CA PHE A 112 0.36 5.62 -11.43
C PHE A 112 -0.11 6.13 -12.79
N SER A 113 -1.19 5.53 -13.27
CA SER A 113 -2.01 6.03 -14.37
C SER A 113 -3.49 5.84 -14.04
N GLY A 114 -4.36 6.39 -14.90
CA GLY A 114 -5.81 6.35 -14.69
C GLY A 114 -6.34 7.53 -13.88
N SER A 115 -7.61 7.44 -13.49
CA SER A 115 -8.33 8.47 -12.73
C SER A 115 -8.56 8.11 -11.26
N GLY A 116 -8.26 6.87 -10.87
CA GLY A 116 -8.47 6.38 -9.52
C GLY A 116 -7.36 6.78 -8.56
N MET A 117 -7.60 6.55 -7.28
CA MET A 117 -6.67 6.85 -6.19
C MET A 117 -6.56 5.67 -5.25
N VAL A 118 -5.41 5.55 -4.57
CA VAL A 118 -5.26 4.74 -3.36
C VAL A 118 -5.10 5.65 -2.15
N GLN A 119 -5.76 5.32 -1.04
CA GLN A 119 -5.59 5.93 0.26
C GLN A 119 -4.65 5.06 1.08
N VAL A 120 -3.46 5.57 1.37
CA VAL A 120 -2.54 4.94 2.32
C VAL A 120 -3.01 5.31 3.72
N ALA A 121 -3.45 4.32 4.49
CA ALA A 121 -3.98 4.53 5.83
C ALA A 121 -2.91 5.17 6.75
N THR A 122 -3.34 6.10 7.60
CA THR A 122 -2.49 6.54 8.71
C THR A 122 -2.38 5.36 9.68
N VAL A 123 -1.21 4.73 9.76
CA VAL A 123 -0.92 3.84 10.88
C VAL A 123 -1.06 4.70 12.14
N PRO A 124 -1.96 4.38 13.09
CA PRO A 124 -2.02 5.10 14.35
C PRO A 124 -0.69 4.83 15.04
N GLU A 125 0.24 5.77 14.98
CA GLU A 125 1.36 5.73 15.91
C GLU A 125 0.75 5.79 17.31
N PRO A 126 1.17 4.93 18.25
CA PRO A 126 0.87 5.18 19.65
C PRO A 126 1.44 6.57 19.92
N SER A 127 0.55 7.56 20.08
CA SER A 127 0.91 8.96 20.20
C SER A 127 2.18 9.08 21.03
N THR A 128 3.21 9.75 20.50
CA THR A 128 4.52 9.90 21.15
C THR A 128 4.41 10.37 22.60
N PHE A 129 3.31 11.03 22.97
CA PHE A 129 2.89 11.33 24.34
C PHE A 129 2.78 10.12 25.29
N VAL A 130 2.28 8.97 24.85
CA VAL A 130 2.16 7.75 25.69
C VAL A 130 3.53 7.11 25.92
N MET A 131 4.41 7.11 24.91
CA MET A 131 5.79 6.63 25.02
C MET A 131 6.65 7.51 25.95
N LEU A 132 6.45 8.84 25.91
CA LEU A 132 7.22 9.79 26.73
C LEU A 132 6.79 9.75 28.21
N LEU A 133 5.51 9.48 28.50
CA LEU A 133 5.01 9.30 29.87
C LEU A 133 5.56 8.03 30.53
N LEU A 134 5.63 6.92 29.78
CA LEU A 134 6.20 5.64 30.26
C LEU A 134 7.71 5.72 30.53
N GLY A 135 8.46 6.50 29.74
CA GLY A 135 9.88 6.77 29.99
C GLY A 135 10.13 7.64 31.23
N SER A 136 9.24 8.59 31.53
CA SER A 136 9.44 9.53 32.65
C SER A 136 9.24 8.92 34.04
N LEU A 137 8.40 7.89 34.18
CA LEU A 137 8.19 7.19 35.47
C LEU A 137 9.38 6.31 35.87
N THR A 138 10.08 5.68 34.91
CA THR A 138 11.20 4.77 35.22
C THR A 138 12.45 5.51 35.68
N PHE A 139 12.72 6.72 35.19
CA PHE A 139 13.85 7.55 35.65
C PHE A 139 13.65 8.15 37.05
N TRP A 140 12.40 8.38 37.49
CA TRP A 140 12.14 8.93 38.83
C TRP A 140 12.40 7.92 39.95
N PHE A 141 12.11 6.64 39.71
CA PHE A 141 12.39 5.57 40.68
C PHE A 141 13.88 5.19 40.75
N MET A 142 14.64 5.30 39.66
CA MET A 142 16.07 4.96 39.65
C MET A 142 16.96 5.99 40.38
N ARG A 143 16.49 7.23 40.59
CA ARG A 143 17.29 8.30 41.23
C ARG A 143 17.24 8.31 42.76
N ARG A 144 16.37 7.52 43.40
CA ARG A 144 16.14 7.58 44.87
C ARG A 144 16.81 6.52 45.74
N GLN A 145 17.73 5.71 45.21
CA GLN A 145 18.44 4.71 46.02
C GLN A 145 19.96 4.89 46.08
N ARG A 146 20.44 5.96 46.72
CA ARG A 146 21.71 6.08 47.48
C ARG A 146 21.47 7.21 48.49
N VAL A 147 21.47 7.02 49.81
CA VAL A 147 22.60 6.70 50.71
C VAL A 147 22.03 6.19 52.05
N ALA A 148 22.72 5.24 52.66
CA ALA A 148 22.42 4.66 53.98
C ALA A 148 23.47 5.09 55.03
N VAL A 149 23.02 5.13 56.30
CA VAL A 149 23.75 4.97 57.59
C VAL A 149 24.82 6.01 57.97
N VAL A 150 24.56 6.73 59.08
CA VAL A 150 25.35 6.72 60.33
C VAL A 150 24.39 6.71 61.50
#